data_AF-U9SUS2-F1
#
_entry.id   AF-U9SUS2-F1
#
_cell.length_a   1.000
_cell.length_b   1.000
_cell.length_c   1.000
_cell.angle_alpha   90.00
_cell.angle_beta   90.00
_cell.angle_gamma   90.00
#
_symmetry.space_group_name_H-M   'P 1'
#
loop_
_entity.id
_entity.type
_entity.pdbx_description
1 polymer ?
#
loop_
_entity_poly.entity_id
_entity_poly.type
_entity_poly.pdbx_seq_one_letter_code
_entity_poly.pdbx_strand_id
1 'polypeptide(L)'
;MFNLAICYENGEGTEKNLEKAFYWYQKAAEKDYIRAMNNLANRYRNGEGVEKNLKKAFYWYQKAAENGNKVAMFNLAICYENGEGTEKDLEKAFYWYQKAAEIGDKAAMFNLSIFYENTEKVLEKAFYWYQKAAENGDKVAMFNLAICYKNGKGTEKNLEKAFYWYQKAAENGNKVAMFNLAICYKNGEGTEKNLEKAFYWYQKAAENGDIVAMVYLAECYKKGVGTEKNFEKAFYWYQKAAENDDINAMVYFAECYKNGEGTAKDFKKAFYWYQKAAENGNKVGMNYLGLFYKRGNGTGINLEKAFYWYQKSAEHGDNVAWFNLATCYENGIGTEKNIEKACCWYEKAAQQGINDAQYKLGFLYKTGKGVEKDLEKSIYWFQRAENGVLSASEWIEKALKYEKVKFISYKELKKVEPLQAGGFGKISKAIWAKTNNYVICKKLTNTTCIKNDLLDAFIHELKMHLHLNYSDRIIRCFGISLGN
;
A
#
# COMPACT_ATOMS: atom_id res chain seq x y z
N MET A 1 18.28 53.46 7.79
CA MET A 1 18.49 52.85 6.46
C MET A 1 17.86 51.47 6.40
N PHE A 2 18.35 50.47 7.15
CA PHE A 2 17.76 49.13 7.14
C PHE A 2 16.26 49.07 7.50
N ASN A 3 15.82 49.68 8.61
CA ASN A 3 14.40 49.68 8.97
C ASN A 3 13.53 50.39 7.92
N LEU A 4 14.05 51.44 7.28
CA LEU A 4 13.34 52.12 6.20
C LEU A 4 13.18 51.21 4.97
N ALA A 5 14.16 50.36 4.69
CA ALA A 5 14.05 49.33 3.66
C ALA A 5 12.92 48.34 3.97
N ILE A 6 12.79 47.91 5.24
CA ILE A 6 11.69 47.04 5.71
C ILE A 6 10.34 47.73 5.56
N CYS A 7 10.23 49.02 5.93
CA CYS A 7 8.99 49.78 5.75
C CYS A 7 8.54 49.81 4.29
N TYR A 8 9.45 50.07 3.35
CA TYR A 8 9.14 50.03 1.91
C TYR A 8 8.85 48.61 1.39
N GLU A 9 9.48 47.58 1.95
CA GLU A 9 9.21 46.19 1.60
C GLU A 9 7.79 45.75 1.99
N ASN A 10 7.38 46.09 3.21
CA ASN A 10 6.11 45.65 3.79
C ASN A 10 4.95 46.62 3.50
N GLY A 11 5.25 47.87 3.11
CA GLY A 11 4.25 48.94 3.04
C GLY A 11 3.81 49.46 4.41
N GLU A 12 4.70 49.38 5.41
CA GLU A 12 4.41 49.84 6.77
C GLU A 12 4.76 51.32 6.91
N GLY A 13 3.74 52.18 7.05
CA GLY A 13 3.91 53.64 7.14
C GLY A 13 4.34 54.31 5.84
N THR A 14 4.35 53.57 4.72
CA THR A 14 4.62 54.03 3.35
C THR A 14 3.95 53.08 2.36
N GLU A 15 3.77 53.49 1.10
CA GLU A 15 3.41 52.54 0.04
C GLU A 15 4.53 51.52 -0.18
N LYS A 16 4.14 50.26 -0.43
CA LYS A 16 5.08 49.17 -0.75
C LYS A 16 5.84 49.49 -2.04
N ASN A 17 7.16 49.46 -1.98
CA ASN A 17 8.03 49.76 -3.11
C ASN A 17 9.33 48.96 -3.02
N LEU A 18 9.46 47.91 -3.84
CA LEU A 18 10.61 47.01 -3.80
C LEU A 18 11.91 47.64 -4.30
N GLU A 19 11.85 48.57 -5.25
CA GLU A 19 13.03 49.29 -5.76
C GLU A 19 13.61 50.22 -4.68
N LYS A 20 12.75 50.95 -3.96
CA LYS A 20 13.16 51.76 -2.80
C LYS A 20 13.66 50.90 -1.65
N ALA A 21 13.03 49.76 -1.39
CA ALA A 21 13.51 48.80 -0.40
C ALA A 21 14.92 48.32 -0.77
N PHE A 22 15.13 47.90 -2.03
CA PHE A 22 16.43 47.52 -2.55
C PHE A 22 17.48 48.64 -2.38
N TYR A 23 17.15 49.87 -2.79
CA TYR A 23 18.03 51.03 -2.65
C TYR A 23 18.49 51.22 -1.20
N TRP A 24 17.57 51.15 -0.23
CA TRP A 24 17.91 51.34 1.18
C TRP A 24 18.65 50.15 1.79
N TYR A 25 18.36 48.92 1.36
CA TYR A 25 19.16 47.74 1.71
C TYR A 25 20.59 47.89 1.19
N GLN A 26 20.77 48.34 -0.05
CA GLN A 26 22.08 48.60 -0.64
C GLN A 26 22.85 49.64 0.17
N LYS A 27 22.25 50.80 0.47
CA LYS A 27 22.90 51.86 1.26
C LYS A 27 23.29 51.40 2.67
N ALA A 28 22.49 50.53 3.29
CA ALA A 28 22.82 49.95 4.60
C ALA A 28 23.95 48.91 4.50
N ALA A 29 23.93 48.06 3.47
CA ALA A 29 24.95 47.04 3.22
C ALA A 29 26.32 47.67 2.85
N GLU A 30 26.32 48.79 2.13
CA GLU A 30 27.51 49.61 1.84
C GLU A 30 28.15 50.21 3.10
N LYS A 31 27.38 50.34 4.19
CA LYS A 31 27.85 50.75 5.53
C LYS A 31 28.11 49.57 6.46
N ASP A 32 28.40 48.41 5.88
CA ASP A 32 28.69 47.15 6.55
C ASP A 32 27.61 46.63 7.52
N TYR A 33 26.34 47.02 7.32
CA TYR A 33 25.25 46.48 8.12
C TYR A 33 24.91 45.04 7.71
N ILE A 34 25.32 44.09 8.54
CA ILE A 34 25.33 42.64 8.27
C ILE A 34 23.96 42.07 7.86
N ARG A 35 22.86 42.49 8.51
CA ARG A 35 21.50 42.03 8.13
C ARG A 35 21.05 42.60 6.79
N ALA A 36 21.48 43.82 6.45
CA ALA A 36 21.18 44.41 5.14
C ALA A 36 21.91 43.69 4.02
N MET A 37 23.15 43.25 4.25
CA MET A 37 23.89 42.44 3.26
C MET A 37 23.14 41.15 2.90
N ASN A 38 22.64 40.41 3.90
CA ASN A 38 21.84 39.20 3.66
C ASN A 38 20.54 39.51 2.90
N ASN A 39 19.82 40.56 3.30
CA ASN A 39 18.57 40.91 2.62
C ASN A 39 18.82 41.41 1.19
N LEU A 40 19.91 42.15 0.97
CA LEU A 40 20.34 42.59 -0.37
C LEU A 40 20.69 41.39 -1.25
N ALA A 41 21.37 40.39 -0.69
CA ALA A 41 21.66 39.14 -1.39
C ALA A 41 20.39 38.41 -1.81
N ASN A 42 19.37 38.32 -0.93
CA ASN A 42 18.06 37.75 -1.27
C ASN A 42 17.41 38.50 -2.45
N ARG A 43 17.49 39.84 -2.48
CA ARG A 43 16.94 40.64 -3.59
C ARG A 43 17.59 40.31 -4.91
N TYR A 44 18.92 40.24 -4.94
CA TYR A 44 19.65 39.83 -6.13
C TYR A 44 19.35 38.37 -6.53
N ARG A 45 19.17 37.46 -5.56
CA ARG A 45 18.86 36.05 -5.84
C ARG A 45 17.48 35.88 -6.50
N ASN A 46 16.49 36.63 -6.03
CA ASN A 46 15.10 36.51 -6.45
C ASN A 46 14.70 37.49 -7.56
N GLY A 47 15.47 38.55 -7.80
CA GLY A 47 15.11 39.63 -8.73
C GLY A 47 14.04 40.57 -8.17
N GLU A 48 14.07 40.83 -6.87
CA GLU A 48 13.04 41.61 -6.16
C GLU A 48 13.47 43.08 -6.02
N GLY A 49 12.88 43.97 -6.83
CA GLY A 49 13.26 45.40 -6.85
C GLY A 49 14.59 45.67 -7.56
N VAL A 50 15.17 44.66 -8.21
CA VAL A 50 16.39 44.71 -9.03
C VAL A 50 16.40 43.53 -9.99
N GLU A 51 17.15 43.62 -11.10
CA GLU A 51 17.39 42.47 -11.96
C GLU A 51 18.08 41.32 -11.21
N LYS A 52 17.59 40.09 -11.42
CA LYS A 52 18.15 38.88 -10.82
C LYS A 52 19.63 38.72 -11.20
N ASN A 53 20.50 38.59 -10.21
CA ASN A 53 21.93 38.46 -10.39
C ASN A 53 22.55 37.55 -9.34
N LEU A 54 22.74 36.26 -9.68
CA LEU A 54 23.24 35.26 -8.74
C LEU A 54 24.69 35.53 -8.31
N LYS A 55 25.54 36.12 -9.17
CA LYS A 55 26.93 36.47 -8.80
C LYS A 55 26.95 37.56 -7.71
N LYS A 56 26.09 38.57 -7.84
CA LYS A 56 25.95 39.62 -6.81
C LYS A 56 25.30 39.08 -5.53
N ALA A 57 24.32 38.17 -5.65
CA ALA A 57 23.74 37.49 -4.50
C ALA A 57 24.82 36.72 -3.72
N PHE A 58 25.60 35.90 -4.42
CA PHE A 58 26.74 35.16 -3.86
C PHE A 58 27.73 36.09 -3.15
N TYR A 59 28.16 37.16 -3.81
CA TYR A 59 29.08 38.15 -3.22
C TYR A 59 28.56 38.72 -1.88
N TRP A 60 27.28 39.12 -1.82
CA TRP A 60 26.71 39.70 -0.61
C TRP A 60 26.42 38.66 0.48
N TYR A 61 26.04 37.43 0.13
CA TYR A 61 25.98 36.32 1.09
C TYR A 61 27.36 36.03 1.68
N GLN A 62 28.40 35.98 0.84
CA GLN A 62 29.77 35.77 1.29
C GLN A 62 30.21 36.85 2.27
N LYS A 63 30.04 38.12 1.91
CA LYS A 63 30.41 39.24 2.79
C LYS A 63 29.64 39.20 4.11
N ALA A 64 28.35 38.88 4.09
CA ALA A 64 27.54 38.75 5.30
C ALA A 64 27.94 37.55 6.17
N ALA A 65 28.25 36.41 5.55
CA ALA A 65 28.66 35.19 6.21
C ALA A 65 30.03 35.34 6.90
N GLU A 66 30.99 35.97 6.22
CA GLU A 66 32.32 36.30 6.78
C GLU A 66 32.22 37.23 8.00
N ASN A 67 31.16 38.04 8.09
CA ASN A 67 30.85 38.90 9.23
C ASN A 67 29.91 38.25 10.27
N GLY A 68 29.78 36.92 10.28
CA GLY A 68 29.08 36.21 11.36
C GLY A 68 27.57 36.06 11.20
N ASN A 69 26.99 36.40 10.03
CA ASN A 69 25.56 36.20 9.80
C ASN A 69 25.24 34.72 9.54
N LYS A 70 24.62 34.05 10.53
CA LYS A 70 24.27 32.63 10.42
C LYS A 70 23.33 32.27 9.25
N VAL A 71 22.38 33.16 8.94
CA VAL A 71 21.44 32.96 7.81
C VAL A 71 22.18 33.12 6.48
N ALA A 72 23.13 34.06 6.39
CA ALA A 72 23.94 34.22 5.20
C ALA A 72 24.94 33.07 5.03
N MET A 73 25.52 32.53 6.12
CA MET A 73 26.35 31.33 6.07
C MET A 73 25.56 30.14 5.50
N PHE A 74 24.32 29.94 5.94
CA PHE A 74 23.42 28.93 5.38
C PHE A 74 23.14 29.16 3.89
N ASN A 75 22.78 30.39 3.50
CA ASN A 75 22.50 30.71 2.10
C ASN A 75 23.74 30.59 1.21
N LEU A 76 24.93 30.92 1.73
CA LEU A 76 26.20 30.74 1.04
C LEU A 76 26.52 29.25 0.82
N ALA A 77 26.21 28.41 1.81
CA ALA A 77 26.33 26.96 1.67
C ALA A 77 25.45 26.43 0.54
N ILE A 78 24.20 26.88 0.44
CA ILE A 78 23.30 26.55 -0.68
C ILE A 78 23.89 27.00 -2.02
N CYS A 79 24.49 28.20 -2.07
CA CYS A 79 25.10 28.69 -3.30
C CYS A 79 26.21 27.77 -3.79
N TYR A 80 27.08 27.29 -2.90
CA TYR A 80 28.12 26.31 -3.23
C TYR A 80 27.55 24.93 -3.57
N GLU A 81 26.50 24.47 -2.90
CA GLU A 81 25.86 23.17 -3.16
C GLU A 81 25.25 23.09 -4.57
N ASN A 82 24.62 24.17 -5.01
CA ASN A 82 23.91 24.25 -6.29
C ASN A 82 24.73 24.90 -7.42
N GLY A 83 25.86 25.54 -7.12
CA GLY A 83 26.58 26.40 -8.08
C GLY A 83 25.81 27.69 -8.41
N GLU A 84 25.07 28.26 -7.46
CA GLU A 84 24.35 29.52 -7.67
C GLU A 84 25.31 30.70 -7.52
N GLY A 85 25.66 31.34 -8.64
CA GLY A 85 26.55 32.51 -8.64
C GLY A 85 28.03 32.19 -8.43
N THR A 86 28.37 30.91 -8.29
CA THR A 86 29.71 30.33 -8.14
C THR A 86 29.74 28.94 -8.81
N GLU A 87 30.90 28.31 -8.90
CA GLU A 87 31.00 26.88 -9.23
C GLU A 87 30.49 26.02 -8.07
N LYS A 88 29.93 24.84 -8.40
CA LYS A 88 29.47 23.87 -7.42
C LYS A 88 30.66 23.31 -6.64
N ASP A 89 30.58 23.36 -5.31
CA ASP A 89 31.65 22.94 -4.40
C ASP A 89 31.04 22.37 -3.11
N LEU A 90 30.95 21.04 -3.02
CA LEU A 90 30.32 20.37 -1.88
C LEU A 90 31.14 20.50 -0.59
N GLU A 91 32.47 20.65 -0.68
CA GLU A 91 33.34 20.82 0.49
C GLU A 91 33.12 22.20 1.13
N LYS A 92 33.02 23.26 0.31
CA LYS A 92 32.67 24.59 0.81
C LYS A 92 31.23 24.68 1.28
N ALA A 93 30.30 24.00 0.62
CA ALA A 93 28.93 23.90 1.11
C ALA A 93 28.89 23.30 2.52
N PHE A 94 29.56 22.16 2.70
CA PHE A 94 29.69 21.51 4.01
C PHE A 94 30.33 22.43 5.06
N TYR A 95 31.43 23.10 4.73
CA TYR A 95 32.11 24.05 5.63
C TYR A 95 31.18 25.16 6.14
N TRP A 96 30.41 25.78 5.23
CA TRP A 96 29.52 26.87 5.60
C TRP A 96 28.26 26.39 6.32
N TYR A 97 27.73 25.21 5.97
CA TYR A 97 26.69 24.54 6.77
C TYR A 97 27.18 24.26 8.19
N GLN A 98 28.39 23.74 8.35
CA GLN A 98 28.98 23.48 9.66
C GLN A 98 29.10 24.77 10.50
N LYS A 99 29.66 25.84 9.93
CA LYS A 99 29.77 27.12 10.64
C LYS A 99 28.40 27.68 11.06
N ALA A 100 27.42 27.65 10.17
CA ALA A 100 26.07 28.11 10.48
C ALA A 100 25.41 27.26 11.59
N ALA A 101 25.60 25.94 11.53
CA ALA A 101 25.09 25.00 12.52
C ALA A 101 25.73 25.20 13.90
N GLU A 102 27.04 25.41 13.97
CA GLU A 102 27.78 25.66 15.23
C GLU A 102 27.27 26.91 15.98
N ILE A 103 26.75 27.92 15.26
CA ILE A 103 26.18 29.14 15.86
C ILE A 103 24.64 29.15 15.92
N GLY A 104 24.02 27.97 15.81
CA GLY A 104 22.59 27.81 16.10
C GLY A 104 21.65 28.11 14.93
N ASP A 105 22.08 27.90 13.68
CA ASP A 105 21.16 27.90 12.53
C ASP A 105 20.50 26.52 12.34
N LYS A 106 19.17 26.47 12.45
CA LYS A 106 18.41 25.21 12.45
C LYS A 106 18.41 24.54 11.08
N ALA A 107 18.30 25.33 10.01
CA ALA A 107 18.28 24.82 8.64
C ALA A 107 19.65 24.25 8.27
N ALA A 108 20.74 24.89 8.72
CA ALA A 108 22.09 24.38 8.55
C ALA A 108 22.34 23.07 9.32
N MET A 109 21.90 22.97 10.58
CA MET A 109 21.99 21.71 11.34
C MET A 109 21.29 20.56 10.60
N PHE A 110 20.10 20.82 10.04
CA PHE A 110 19.35 19.84 9.26
C PHE A 110 20.07 19.45 7.95
N ASN A 111 20.52 20.41 7.15
CA ASN A 111 21.23 20.06 5.90
C ASN A 111 22.55 19.33 6.17
N LEU A 112 23.24 19.66 7.26
CA LEU A 112 24.46 18.96 7.67
C LEU A 112 24.17 17.49 8.04
N SER A 113 23.02 17.22 8.68
CA SER A 113 22.61 15.83 8.96
C SER A 113 22.31 15.03 7.69
N ILE A 114 21.71 15.64 6.65
CA ILE A 114 21.51 14.99 5.34
C ILE A 114 22.87 14.69 4.67
N PHE A 115 23.81 15.64 4.73
CA PHE A 115 25.17 15.44 4.21
C PHE A 115 25.83 14.21 4.82
N TYR A 116 25.74 14.06 6.14
CA TYR A 116 26.29 12.89 6.83
C TYR A 116 25.51 11.59 6.57
N GLU A 117 24.20 11.65 6.40
CA GLU A 117 23.37 10.46 6.08
C GLU A 117 23.72 9.87 4.70
N ASN A 118 24.04 10.71 3.72
CA ASN A 118 24.47 10.27 2.39
C ASN A 118 25.92 9.74 2.35
N THR A 119 26.66 9.87 3.45
CA THR A 119 27.99 9.29 3.62
C THR A 119 27.91 8.15 4.65
N GLU A 120 27.78 6.90 4.19
CA GLU A 120 27.54 5.70 5.03
C GLU A 120 28.45 5.57 6.28
N LYS A 121 29.62 6.22 6.28
CA LYS A 121 30.62 6.14 7.35
C LYS A 121 30.42 7.08 8.53
N VAL A 122 29.35 7.90 8.59
CA VAL A 122 29.23 8.91 9.67
C VAL A 122 27.80 9.08 10.24
N LEU A 123 27.06 7.99 10.38
CA LEU A 123 25.69 8.01 10.93
C LEU A 123 25.60 8.61 12.34
N GLU A 124 26.64 8.50 13.16
CA GLU A 124 26.69 9.11 14.51
C GLU A 124 26.70 10.65 14.46
N LYS A 125 27.37 11.25 13.47
CA LYS A 125 27.34 12.72 13.31
C LYS A 125 26.02 13.19 12.73
N ALA A 126 25.40 12.43 11.83
CA ALA A 126 24.05 12.72 11.37
C ALA A 126 23.07 12.72 12.55
N PHE A 127 23.13 11.70 13.40
CA PHE A 127 22.34 11.61 14.63
C PHE A 127 22.58 12.81 15.56
N TYR A 128 23.84 13.18 15.80
CA TYR A 128 24.20 14.34 16.63
C TYR A 128 23.55 15.63 16.12
N TRP A 129 23.61 15.90 14.83
CA TRP A 129 23.04 17.13 14.24
C TRP A 129 21.52 17.09 14.18
N TYR A 130 20.91 15.93 13.90
CA TYR A 130 19.46 15.75 14.04
C TYR A 130 19.01 16.03 15.48
N GLN A 131 19.74 15.54 16.48
CA GLN A 131 19.45 15.80 17.88
C GLN A 131 19.51 17.29 18.20
N LYS A 132 20.58 17.99 17.79
CA LYS A 132 20.70 19.44 18.02
C LYS A 132 19.61 20.25 17.34
N ALA A 133 19.27 19.94 16.09
CA ALA A 133 18.19 20.61 15.38
C ALA A 133 16.82 20.33 16.02
N ALA A 134 16.56 19.09 16.43
CA ALA A 134 15.32 18.70 17.11
C ALA A 134 15.15 19.38 18.47
N GLU A 135 16.21 19.44 19.29
CA GLU A 135 16.25 20.19 20.55
C GLU A 135 15.97 21.68 20.36
N ASN A 136 16.31 22.23 19.19
CA ASN A 136 16.02 23.61 18.80
C ASN A 136 14.65 23.82 18.13
N GLY A 137 13.78 22.81 18.09
CA GLY A 137 12.42 22.94 17.59
C GLY A 137 12.26 22.66 16.09
N ASP A 138 13.26 22.12 15.40
CA ASP A 138 13.10 21.75 13.99
C ASP A 138 12.26 20.47 13.87
N LYS A 139 11.05 20.60 13.32
CA LYS A 139 10.07 19.50 13.20
C LYS A 139 10.48 18.39 12.22
N VAL A 140 11.36 18.69 11.26
CA VAL A 140 11.85 17.68 10.30
C VAL A 140 12.99 16.90 10.94
N ALA A 141 13.88 17.57 11.67
CA ALA A 141 14.91 16.93 12.46
C ALA A 141 14.32 16.06 13.59
N MET A 142 13.26 16.51 14.28
CA MET A 142 12.54 15.66 15.25
C MET A 142 12.04 14.36 14.61
N PHE A 143 11.47 14.44 13.40
CA PHE A 143 11.01 13.27 12.66
C PHE A 143 12.18 12.34 12.27
N ASN A 144 13.28 12.88 11.75
CA ASN A 144 14.45 12.07 11.38
C ASN A 144 15.14 11.47 12.61
N LEU A 145 15.20 12.18 13.73
CA LEU A 145 15.68 11.66 14.99
C LEU A 145 14.83 10.47 15.48
N ALA A 146 13.51 10.53 15.30
CA ALA A 146 12.62 9.41 15.58
C ALA A 146 12.94 8.20 14.69
N ILE A 147 13.24 8.41 13.39
CA ILE A 147 13.68 7.34 12.48
C ILE A 147 15.01 6.74 12.94
N CYS A 148 15.98 7.56 13.35
CA CYS A 148 17.26 7.11 13.87
C CYS A 148 17.07 6.16 15.07
N TYR A 149 16.26 6.56 16.04
CA TYR A 149 15.93 5.71 17.19
C TYR A 149 15.13 4.46 16.78
N LYS A 150 14.19 4.55 15.83
CA LYS A 150 13.39 3.40 15.38
C LYS A 150 14.26 2.30 14.74
N ASN A 151 15.27 2.70 13.98
CA ASN A 151 16.09 1.81 13.17
C ASN A 151 17.48 1.53 13.76
N GLY A 152 17.90 2.25 14.81
CA GLY A 152 19.25 2.19 15.35
C GLY A 152 20.30 2.81 14.41
N LYS A 153 19.95 3.88 13.68
CA LYS A 153 20.89 4.57 12.78
C LYS A 153 21.66 5.65 13.54
N GLY A 154 22.97 5.47 13.72
CA GLY A 154 23.84 6.41 14.45
C GLY A 154 23.62 6.46 15.96
N THR A 155 22.79 5.55 16.49
CA THR A 155 22.46 5.35 17.91
C THR A 155 21.92 3.93 18.10
N GLU A 156 21.81 3.45 19.34
CA GLU A 156 21.06 2.23 19.63
C GLU A 156 19.55 2.37 19.30
N LYS A 157 18.95 1.26 18.86
CA LYS A 157 17.51 1.19 18.58
C LYS A 157 16.71 1.37 19.88
N ASN A 158 15.78 2.32 19.89
CA ASN A 158 14.91 2.59 21.02
C ASN A 158 13.52 3.06 20.54
N LEU A 159 12.50 2.19 20.65
CA LEU A 159 11.17 2.50 20.14
C LEU A 159 10.43 3.55 20.98
N GLU A 160 10.67 3.63 22.29
CA GLU A 160 10.04 4.64 23.16
C GLU A 160 10.55 6.05 22.83
N LYS A 161 11.85 6.21 22.61
CA LYS A 161 12.44 7.47 22.14
C LYS A 161 11.98 7.82 20.73
N ALA A 162 11.85 6.83 19.85
CA ALA A 162 11.27 7.04 18.53
C ALA A 162 9.83 7.58 18.63
N PHE A 163 8.99 6.94 19.45
CA PHE A 163 7.64 7.38 19.73
C PHE A 163 7.60 8.81 20.26
N TYR A 164 8.42 9.12 21.27
CA TYR A 164 8.53 10.47 21.86
C TYR A 164 8.83 11.54 20.79
N TRP A 165 9.81 11.29 19.92
CA TRP A 165 10.21 12.26 18.90
C TRP A 165 9.21 12.35 17.74
N TYR A 166 8.56 11.25 17.34
CA TYR A 166 7.42 11.31 16.43
C TYR A 166 6.29 12.16 17.00
N GLN A 167 5.98 11.99 18.29
CA GLN A 167 4.96 12.79 18.98
C GLN A 167 5.32 14.28 18.95
N LYS A 168 6.54 14.65 19.33
CA LYS A 168 7.00 16.05 19.27
C LYS A 168 6.93 16.64 17.86
N ALA A 169 7.38 15.89 16.85
CA ALA A 169 7.30 16.33 15.47
C ALA A 169 5.85 16.52 14.99
N ALA A 170 4.96 15.59 15.35
CA ALA A 170 3.53 15.64 15.02
C ALA A 170 2.84 16.85 15.68
N GLU A 171 3.10 17.10 16.96
CA GLU A 171 2.61 18.27 17.70
C GLU A 171 3.10 19.60 17.10
N ASN A 172 4.27 19.61 16.45
CA ASN A 172 4.82 20.76 15.72
C ASN A 172 4.38 20.82 14.23
N GLY A 173 3.36 20.07 13.83
CA GLY A 173 2.77 20.16 12.49
C GLY A 173 3.57 19.45 11.41
N ASN A 174 4.35 18.41 11.74
CA ASN A 174 4.92 17.51 10.74
C ASN A 174 3.92 16.41 10.38
N LYS A 175 3.32 16.49 9.19
CA LYS A 175 2.28 15.56 8.71
C LYS A 175 2.77 14.10 8.56
N VAL A 176 4.03 13.91 8.17
CA VAL A 176 4.63 12.57 8.04
C VAL A 176 4.86 11.96 9.42
N ALA A 177 5.24 12.77 10.41
CA ALA A 177 5.33 12.33 11.79
C ALA A 177 3.97 11.98 12.39
N MET A 178 2.91 12.76 12.09
CA MET A 178 1.53 12.42 12.49
C MET A 178 1.13 11.03 11.97
N PHE A 179 1.41 10.73 10.70
CA PHE A 179 1.17 9.41 10.12
C PHE A 179 1.97 8.30 10.84
N ASN A 180 3.27 8.51 11.09
CA ASN A 180 4.09 7.51 11.78
C ASN A 180 3.68 7.31 13.24
N LEU A 181 3.24 8.37 13.92
CA LEU A 181 2.68 8.28 15.26
C LEU A 181 1.39 7.46 15.29
N ALA A 182 0.54 7.60 14.26
CA ALA A 182 -0.64 6.76 14.10
C ALA A 182 -0.28 5.27 13.93
N ILE A 183 0.79 4.97 13.17
CA ILE A 183 1.33 3.61 13.04
C ILE A 183 1.84 3.08 14.39
N CYS A 184 2.56 3.90 15.16
CA CYS A 184 3.02 3.52 16.50
C CYS A 184 1.85 3.11 17.40
N TYR A 185 0.78 3.92 17.46
CA TYR A 185 -0.41 3.57 18.22
C TYR A 185 -1.15 2.34 17.68
N LYS A 186 -1.22 2.17 16.35
CA LYS A 186 -1.88 1.01 15.73
C LYS A 186 -1.21 -0.30 16.09
N ASN A 187 0.13 -0.30 16.15
CA ASN A 187 0.94 -1.49 16.37
C ASN A 187 1.40 -1.67 17.82
N GLY A 188 1.33 -0.63 18.65
CA GLY A 188 1.96 -0.61 19.98
C GLY A 188 3.49 -0.49 19.91
N GLU A 189 4.03 0.22 18.90
CA GLU A 189 5.48 0.43 18.77
C GLU A 189 5.93 1.61 19.64
N GLY A 190 6.66 1.31 20.72
CA GLY A 190 7.17 2.34 21.65
C GLY A 190 6.10 2.96 22.55
N THR A 191 4.87 2.43 22.52
CA THR A 191 3.72 2.83 23.33
C THR A 191 2.71 1.69 23.39
N GLU A 192 1.66 1.81 24.19
CA GLU A 192 0.55 0.86 24.19
C GLU A 192 -0.29 0.97 22.93
N LYS A 193 -0.75 -0.17 22.42
CA LYS A 193 -1.64 -0.22 21.25
C LYS A 193 -2.95 0.50 21.55
N ASN A 194 -3.32 1.47 20.72
CA ASN A 194 -4.54 2.24 20.84
C ASN A 194 -5.09 2.63 19.45
N LEU A 195 -6.16 1.97 19.01
CA LEU A 195 -6.71 2.19 17.67
C LEU A 195 -7.43 3.53 17.52
N GLU A 196 -8.02 4.07 18.59
CA GLU A 196 -8.69 5.39 18.57
C GLU A 196 -7.68 6.52 18.42
N LYS A 197 -6.54 6.45 19.14
CA LYS A 197 -5.43 7.39 18.96
C LYS A 197 -4.78 7.26 17.59
N ALA A 198 -4.65 6.03 17.07
CA ALA A 198 -4.18 5.82 15.72
C ALA A 198 -5.11 6.51 14.69
N PHE A 199 -6.42 6.30 14.81
CA PHE A 199 -7.42 6.95 13.99
C PHE A 199 -7.33 8.49 14.07
N TYR A 200 -7.24 9.04 15.28
CA TYR A 200 -7.09 10.49 15.49
C TYR A 200 -5.87 11.07 14.75
N TRP A 201 -4.72 10.40 14.83
CA TRP A 201 -3.50 10.89 14.17
C TRP A 201 -3.49 10.66 12.65
N TYR A 202 -4.10 9.58 12.14
CA TYR A 202 -4.35 9.46 10.70
C TYR A 202 -5.23 10.59 10.20
N GLN A 203 -6.28 10.93 10.94
CA GLN A 203 -7.17 12.04 10.61
C GLN A 203 -6.41 13.37 10.55
N LYS A 204 -5.61 13.68 11.57
CA LYS A 204 -4.78 14.90 11.57
C LYS A 204 -3.79 14.95 10.42
N ALA A 205 -3.13 13.84 10.10
CA ALA A 205 -2.20 13.77 8.98
C ALA A 205 -2.93 14.02 7.63
N ALA A 206 -4.08 13.37 7.42
CA ALA A 206 -4.89 13.52 6.21
C ALA A 206 -5.42 14.95 6.04
N GLU A 207 -5.92 15.57 7.12
CA GLU A 207 -6.35 16.98 7.14
C GLU A 207 -5.20 17.95 6.82
N ASN A 208 -3.95 17.57 7.11
CA ASN A 208 -2.74 18.33 6.75
C ASN A 208 -2.16 17.94 5.38
N GLY A 209 -2.92 17.22 4.54
CA GLY A 209 -2.54 16.90 3.17
C GLY A 209 -1.51 15.77 3.07
N ASP A 210 -1.45 14.84 4.03
CA ASP A 210 -0.71 13.59 3.88
C ASP A 210 -1.55 12.58 3.10
N ILE A 211 -1.14 12.30 1.86
CA ILE A 211 -1.89 11.48 0.90
C ILE A 211 -1.98 10.02 1.38
N VAL A 212 -0.91 9.50 1.96
CA VAL A 212 -0.87 8.13 2.49
C VAL A 212 -1.86 8.02 3.66
N ALA A 213 -1.85 8.98 4.58
CA ALA A 213 -2.80 9.01 5.69
C ALA A 213 -4.27 9.08 5.25
N MET A 214 -4.59 9.75 4.14
CA MET A 214 -5.95 9.75 3.59
C MET A 214 -6.43 8.33 3.26
N VAL A 215 -5.57 7.50 2.65
CA VAL A 215 -5.89 6.09 2.33
C VAL A 215 -6.11 5.28 3.61
N TYR A 216 -5.24 5.40 4.61
CA TYR A 216 -5.39 4.69 5.87
C TYR A 216 -6.62 5.14 6.67
N LEU A 217 -6.94 6.44 6.63
CA LEU A 217 -8.15 6.97 7.24
C LEU A 217 -9.41 6.43 6.56
N ALA A 218 -9.40 6.35 5.23
CA ALA A 218 -10.48 5.73 4.47
C ALA A 218 -10.64 4.24 4.83
N GLU A 219 -9.54 3.50 4.99
CA GLU A 219 -9.57 2.11 5.48
C GLU A 219 -10.14 2.00 6.89
N CYS A 220 -9.76 2.90 7.81
CA CYS A 220 -10.30 2.96 9.16
C CYS A 220 -11.81 3.11 9.15
N TYR A 221 -12.35 4.04 8.35
CA TYR A 221 -13.79 4.20 8.19
C TYR A 221 -14.45 3.00 7.50
N LYS A 222 -13.82 2.41 6.48
CA LYS A 222 -14.36 1.23 5.77
C LYS A 222 -14.47 0.01 6.68
N LYS A 223 -13.50 -0.19 7.57
CA LYS A 223 -13.38 -1.37 8.46
C LYS A 223 -13.91 -1.14 9.87
N GLY A 224 -14.15 0.11 10.28
CA GLY A 224 -14.51 0.46 11.66
C GLY A 224 -13.33 0.32 12.64
N VAL A 225 -12.11 0.67 12.21
CA VAL A 225 -10.89 0.55 13.03
C VAL A 225 -10.61 1.86 13.74
N GLY A 226 -10.77 1.87 15.07
CA GLY A 226 -10.57 3.07 15.90
C GLY A 226 -11.68 4.13 15.75
N THR A 227 -12.72 3.81 14.99
CA THR A 227 -13.90 4.64 14.73
C THR A 227 -15.06 3.76 14.28
N GLU A 228 -16.27 4.31 14.22
CA GLU A 228 -17.41 3.60 13.65
C GLU A 228 -17.27 3.43 12.12
N LYS A 229 -17.81 2.33 11.62
CA LYS A 229 -17.79 2.04 10.19
C LYS A 229 -18.63 3.07 9.42
N ASN A 230 -18.03 3.72 8.44
CA ASN A 230 -18.69 4.74 7.63
C ASN A 230 -18.18 4.72 6.18
N PHE A 231 -18.98 4.15 5.27
CA PHE A 231 -18.56 4.04 3.87
C PHE A 231 -18.54 5.37 3.12
N GLU A 232 -19.38 6.34 3.47
CA GLU A 232 -19.40 7.66 2.81
C GLU A 232 -18.11 8.44 3.10
N LYS A 233 -17.64 8.42 4.36
CA LYS A 233 -16.35 9.02 4.73
C LYS A 233 -15.17 8.26 4.11
N ALA A 234 -15.24 6.93 4.04
CA ALA A 234 -14.24 6.15 3.33
C ALA A 234 -14.16 6.54 1.86
N PHE A 235 -15.30 6.64 1.18
CA PHE A 235 -15.41 7.10 -0.21
C PHE A 235 -14.81 8.49 -0.39
N TYR A 236 -15.17 9.45 0.47
CA TYR A 236 -14.63 10.81 0.43
C TYR A 236 -13.11 10.85 0.52
N TRP A 237 -12.50 10.11 1.45
CA TRP A 237 -11.04 10.12 1.63
C TRP A 237 -10.30 9.35 0.53
N TYR A 238 -10.86 8.25 0.02
CA TYR A 238 -10.31 7.60 -1.17
C TYR A 238 -10.37 8.52 -2.40
N GLN A 239 -11.47 9.26 -2.58
CA GLN A 239 -11.59 10.26 -3.64
C GLN A 239 -10.48 11.31 -3.53
N LYS A 240 -10.31 11.92 -2.35
CA LYS A 240 -9.28 12.93 -2.11
C LYS A 240 -7.87 12.42 -2.40
N ALA A 241 -7.54 11.20 -1.98
CA ALA A 241 -6.24 10.60 -2.28
C ALA A 241 -6.06 10.31 -3.78
N ALA A 242 -7.08 9.78 -4.45
CA ALA A 242 -7.05 9.51 -5.89
C ALA A 242 -6.95 10.78 -6.75
N GLU A 243 -7.57 11.88 -6.32
CA GLU A 243 -7.46 13.21 -6.95
C GLU A 243 -6.07 13.86 -6.75
N ASN A 244 -5.30 13.40 -5.76
CA ASN A 244 -3.89 13.77 -5.55
C ASN A 244 -2.93 12.71 -6.13
N ASP A 245 -3.36 12.02 -7.19
CA ASP A 245 -2.60 11.04 -7.96
C ASP A 245 -2.09 9.81 -7.18
N ASP A 246 -2.67 9.48 -6.01
CA ASP A 246 -2.35 8.22 -5.35
C ASP A 246 -2.91 7.03 -6.12
N ILE A 247 -1.99 6.26 -6.70
CA ILE A 247 -2.29 5.16 -7.61
C ILE A 247 -3.08 4.04 -6.89
N ASN A 248 -2.82 3.79 -5.61
CA ASN A 248 -3.55 2.75 -4.85
C ASN A 248 -4.96 3.24 -4.48
N ALA A 249 -5.11 4.50 -4.12
CA ALA A 249 -6.39 5.13 -3.85
C ALA A 249 -7.31 5.10 -5.07
N MET A 250 -6.78 5.25 -6.29
CA MET A 250 -7.56 5.10 -7.52
C MET A 250 -8.25 3.72 -7.60
N VAL A 251 -7.55 2.65 -7.20
CA VAL A 251 -8.10 1.28 -7.17
C VAL A 251 -9.20 1.17 -6.11
N TYR A 252 -8.96 1.65 -4.89
CA TYR A 252 -9.96 1.61 -3.82
C TYR A 252 -11.19 2.46 -4.14
N PHE A 253 -10.98 3.61 -4.77
CA PHE A 253 -12.06 4.49 -5.21
C PHE A 253 -12.90 3.85 -6.32
N ALA A 254 -12.25 3.17 -7.28
CA ALA A 254 -12.94 2.36 -8.27
C ALA A 254 -13.73 1.20 -7.64
N GLU A 255 -13.20 0.55 -6.60
CA GLU A 255 -13.90 -0.49 -5.85
C GLU A 255 -15.15 0.04 -5.16
N CYS A 256 -15.11 1.25 -4.60
CA CYS A 256 -16.30 1.88 -4.01
C CYS A 256 -17.42 2.02 -5.04
N TYR A 257 -17.13 2.48 -6.25
CA TYR A 257 -18.12 2.53 -7.33
C TYR A 257 -18.57 1.15 -7.81
N LYS A 258 -17.66 0.16 -7.88
CA LYS A 258 -17.99 -1.22 -8.27
C LYS A 258 -18.98 -1.86 -7.28
N ASN A 259 -18.77 -1.63 -5.98
CA ASN A 259 -19.51 -2.27 -4.91
C ASN A 259 -20.70 -1.44 -4.41
N GLY A 260 -20.74 -0.13 -4.69
CA GLY A 260 -21.70 0.80 -4.11
C GLY A 260 -21.40 1.12 -2.64
N GLU A 261 -20.11 1.16 -2.28
CA GLU A 261 -19.67 1.48 -0.91
C GLU A 261 -19.53 3.01 -0.77
N GLY A 262 -20.45 3.65 -0.05
CA GLY A 262 -20.42 5.10 0.19
C GLY A 262 -20.89 5.94 -1.00
N THR A 263 -21.36 5.28 -2.06
CA THR A 263 -21.91 5.88 -3.28
C THR A 263 -22.86 4.88 -3.95
N ALA A 264 -23.68 5.33 -4.90
CA ALA A 264 -24.37 4.42 -5.81
C ALA A 264 -23.37 3.62 -6.67
N LYS A 265 -23.74 2.38 -7.02
CA LYS A 265 -22.96 1.54 -7.93
C LYS A 265 -22.86 2.20 -9.31
N ASP A 266 -21.64 2.32 -9.84
CA ASP A 266 -21.38 2.90 -11.15
C ASP A 266 -20.19 2.21 -11.82
N PHE A 267 -20.47 1.24 -12.70
CA PHE A 267 -19.41 0.52 -13.40
C PHE A 267 -18.64 1.39 -14.39
N LYS A 268 -19.22 2.47 -14.93
CA LYS A 268 -18.49 3.36 -15.86
C LYS A 268 -17.44 4.16 -15.11
N LYS A 269 -17.78 4.69 -13.93
CA LYS A 269 -16.79 5.38 -13.07
C LYS A 269 -15.76 4.41 -12.50
N ALA A 270 -16.17 3.22 -12.07
CA ALA A 270 -15.22 2.18 -11.66
C ALA A 270 -14.24 1.83 -12.78
N PHE A 271 -14.74 1.63 -14.00
CA PHE A 271 -13.91 1.39 -15.19
C PHE A 271 -12.89 2.51 -15.41
N TYR A 272 -13.34 3.76 -15.40
CA TYR A 272 -12.48 4.93 -15.59
C TYR A 272 -11.32 4.98 -14.57
N TRP A 273 -11.61 4.76 -13.29
CA TRP A 273 -10.58 4.81 -12.25
C TRP A 273 -9.65 3.58 -12.26
N TYR A 274 -10.16 2.39 -12.57
CA TYR A 274 -9.28 1.23 -12.83
C TYR A 274 -8.38 1.45 -14.04
N GLN A 275 -8.89 2.10 -15.09
CA GLN A 275 -8.10 2.46 -16.26
C GLN A 275 -6.97 3.43 -15.90
N LYS A 276 -7.27 4.51 -15.18
CA LYS A 276 -6.25 5.45 -14.69
C LYS A 276 -5.18 4.77 -13.84
N ALA A 277 -5.60 3.90 -12.91
CA ALA A 277 -4.64 3.17 -12.07
C ALA A 277 -3.75 2.24 -12.90
N ALA A 278 -4.32 1.53 -13.87
CA ALA A 278 -3.59 0.63 -14.76
C ALA A 278 -2.59 1.37 -15.65
N GLU A 279 -2.97 2.52 -16.20
CA GLU A 279 -2.11 3.39 -17.02
C GLU A 279 -0.94 3.96 -16.21
N ASN A 280 -1.11 4.15 -14.89
CA ASN A 280 -0.04 4.53 -13.96
C ASN A 280 0.73 3.33 -13.37
N GLY A 281 0.64 2.14 -13.98
CA GLY A 281 1.43 0.98 -13.58
C GLY A 281 0.87 0.15 -12.42
N ASN A 282 -0.35 0.42 -11.94
CA ASN A 282 -0.94 -0.38 -10.86
C ASN A 282 -1.35 -1.77 -11.34
N LYS A 283 -0.67 -2.81 -10.85
CA LYS A 283 -0.96 -4.20 -11.21
C LYS A 283 -2.38 -4.66 -10.84
N VAL A 284 -2.92 -4.23 -9.70
CA VAL A 284 -4.28 -4.57 -9.27
C VAL A 284 -5.32 -3.87 -10.16
N GLY A 285 -5.07 -2.61 -10.49
CA GLY A 285 -5.85 -1.84 -11.48
C GLY A 285 -5.87 -2.52 -12.84
N MET A 286 -4.71 -2.97 -13.35
CA MET A 286 -4.62 -3.74 -14.60
C MET A 286 -5.46 -5.02 -14.55
N ASN A 287 -5.37 -5.78 -13.45
CA ASN A 287 -6.15 -7.02 -13.30
C ASN A 287 -7.68 -6.74 -13.29
N TYR A 288 -8.12 -5.72 -12.57
CA TYR A 288 -9.53 -5.33 -12.56
C TYR A 288 -10.00 -4.79 -13.91
N LEU A 289 -9.15 -4.06 -14.63
CA LEU A 289 -9.46 -3.59 -15.96
C LEU A 289 -9.65 -4.77 -16.93
N GLY A 290 -8.78 -5.79 -16.84
CA GLY A 290 -8.96 -7.05 -17.56
C GLY A 290 -10.29 -7.73 -17.26
N LEU A 291 -10.69 -7.76 -15.98
CA LEU A 291 -11.99 -8.30 -15.56
C LEU A 291 -13.18 -7.50 -16.10
N PHE A 292 -13.07 -6.17 -16.13
CA PHE A 292 -14.13 -5.30 -16.64
C PHE A 292 -14.30 -5.47 -18.15
N TYR A 293 -13.22 -5.55 -18.92
CA TYR A 293 -13.28 -5.87 -20.35
C TYR A 293 -13.84 -7.27 -20.62
N LYS A 294 -13.48 -8.27 -19.80
CA LYS A 294 -14.00 -9.64 -19.93
C LYS A 294 -15.52 -9.69 -19.73
N ARG A 295 -16.05 -8.91 -18.79
CA ARG A 295 -17.48 -8.92 -18.41
C ARG A 295 -18.32 -7.86 -19.12
N GLY A 296 -17.71 -6.87 -19.76
CA GLY A 296 -18.43 -5.71 -20.29
C GLY A 296 -18.98 -4.79 -19.18
N ASN A 297 -18.27 -4.70 -18.05
CA ASN A 297 -18.69 -3.82 -16.96
C ASN A 297 -18.22 -2.39 -17.25
N GLY A 298 -19.14 -1.45 -17.46
CA GLY A 298 -18.79 -0.05 -17.73
C GLY A 298 -18.15 0.20 -19.11
N THR A 299 -18.00 -0.86 -19.91
CA THR A 299 -17.44 -0.88 -21.27
C THR A 299 -18.12 -2.01 -22.07
N GLY A 300 -17.94 -2.07 -23.38
CA GLY A 300 -18.28 -3.28 -24.14
C GLY A 300 -17.36 -4.46 -23.79
N ILE A 301 -17.84 -5.69 -23.99
CA ILE A 301 -17.01 -6.91 -23.86
C ILE A 301 -15.87 -6.83 -24.88
N ASN A 302 -14.63 -7.02 -24.42
CA ASN A 302 -13.46 -7.12 -25.29
C ASN A 302 -12.46 -8.11 -24.70
N LEU A 303 -12.46 -9.34 -25.24
CA LEU A 303 -11.65 -10.43 -24.68
C LEU A 303 -10.15 -10.24 -24.96
N GLU A 304 -9.77 -9.66 -26.09
CA GLU A 304 -8.37 -9.36 -26.43
C GLU A 304 -7.77 -8.35 -25.46
N LYS A 305 -8.50 -7.26 -25.15
CA LYS A 305 -8.09 -6.30 -24.13
C LYS A 305 -8.08 -6.92 -22.74
N ALA A 306 -9.03 -7.82 -22.43
CA ALA A 306 -9.01 -8.53 -21.17
C ALA A 306 -7.72 -9.34 -21.01
N PHE A 307 -7.37 -10.13 -22.02
CA PHE A 307 -6.12 -10.89 -22.06
C PHE A 307 -4.89 -9.98 -21.94
N TYR A 308 -4.82 -8.90 -22.72
CA TYR A 308 -3.73 -7.93 -22.68
C TYR A 308 -3.49 -7.38 -21.26
N TRP A 309 -4.54 -6.95 -20.58
CA TRP A 309 -4.41 -6.38 -19.24
C TRP A 309 -4.10 -7.42 -18.15
N TYR A 310 -4.65 -8.64 -18.26
CA TYR A 310 -4.23 -9.74 -17.39
C TYR A 310 -2.76 -10.08 -17.58
N GLN A 311 -2.28 -10.10 -18.84
CA GLN A 311 -0.86 -10.33 -19.13
C GLN A 311 0.02 -9.25 -18.53
N LYS A 312 -0.32 -7.96 -18.72
CA LYS A 312 0.43 -6.85 -18.14
C LYS A 312 0.47 -6.91 -16.61
N SER A 313 -0.65 -7.19 -15.98
CA SER A 313 -0.73 -7.34 -14.52
C SER A 313 0.14 -8.51 -14.01
N ALA A 314 0.11 -9.66 -14.71
CA ALA A 314 0.94 -10.82 -14.43
C ALA A 314 2.45 -10.54 -14.58
N GLU A 315 2.85 -9.77 -15.59
CA GLU A 315 4.24 -9.31 -15.79
C GLU A 315 4.72 -8.41 -14.63
N HIS A 316 3.82 -7.65 -14.01
CA HIS A 316 4.10 -6.82 -12.82
C HIS A 316 3.94 -7.59 -11.48
N GLY A 317 3.83 -8.92 -11.54
CA GLY A 317 3.81 -9.79 -10.36
C GLY A 317 2.53 -9.70 -9.53
N ASP A 318 1.37 -9.53 -10.16
CA ASP A 318 0.07 -9.76 -9.51
C ASP A 318 -0.25 -11.26 -9.52
N ASN A 319 -0.39 -11.84 -8.32
CA ASN A 319 -0.64 -13.25 -8.13
C ASN A 319 -2.06 -13.68 -8.55
N VAL A 320 -3.05 -12.79 -8.44
CA VAL A 320 -4.41 -13.03 -8.93
C VAL A 320 -4.42 -12.98 -10.46
N ALA A 321 -3.62 -12.09 -11.05
CA ALA A 321 -3.52 -12.00 -12.50
C ALA A 321 -2.85 -13.22 -13.13
N TRP A 322 -1.87 -13.87 -12.46
CA TRP A 322 -1.33 -15.16 -12.91
C TRP A 322 -2.43 -16.21 -13.09
N PHE A 323 -3.36 -16.32 -12.15
CA PHE A 323 -4.51 -17.23 -12.25
C PHE A 323 -5.48 -16.83 -13.38
N ASN A 324 -5.76 -15.54 -13.53
CA ASN A 324 -6.65 -15.05 -14.60
C ASN A 324 -6.05 -15.26 -15.98
N LEU A 325 -4.75 -15.01 -16.14
CA LEU A 325 -4.01 -15.25 -17.38
C LEU A 325 -3.95 -16.75 -17.73
N ALA A 326 -3.69 -17.61 -16.74
CA ALA A 326 -3.76 -19.05 -16.90
C ALA A 326 -5.14 -19.49 -17.41
N THR A 327 -6.20 -18.94 -16.83
CA THR A 327 -7.59 -19.21 -17.23
C THR A 327 -7.87 -18.72 -18.66
N CYS A 328 -7.23 -17.64 -19.10
CA CYS A 328 -7.35 -17.19 -20.48
C CYS A 328 -6.72 -18.18 -21.46
N TYR A 329 -5.49 -18.64 -21.18
CA TYR A 329 -4.84 -19.65 -22.01
C TYR A 329 -5.59 -20.99 -22.00
N GLU A 330 -6.12 -21.42 -20.87
CA GLU A 330 -6.87 -22.69 -20.80
C GLU A 330 -8.12 -22.67 -21.69
N ASN A 331 -8.82 -21.55 -21.71
CA ASN A 331 -10.14 -21.43 -22.33
C ASN A 331 -10.14 -20.67 -23.66
N GLY A 332 -8.99 -20.17 -24.11
CA GLY A 332 -8.88 -19.34 -25.32
C GLY A 332 -9.57 -17.98 -25.18
N ILE A 333 -9.50 -17.35 -24.00
CA ILE A 333 -10.15 -16.04 -23.75
C ILE A 333 -9.22 -14.94 -24.26
N GLY A 334 -9.56 -14.34 -25.40
CA GLY A 334 -8.78 -13.24 -25.98
C GLY A 334 -7.40 -13.65 -26.50
N THR A 335 -7.15 -14.96 -26.59
CA THR A 335 -5.91 -15.58 -27.08
C THR A 335 -6.23 -16.99 -27.56
N GLU A 336 -5.28 -17.63 -28.23
CA GLU A 336 -5.41 -19.04 -28.59
C GLU A 336 -5.32 -19.94 -27.36
N LYS A 337 -6.10 -21.02 -27.37
CA LYS A 337 -6.08 -22.01 -26.30
C LYS A 337 -4.70 -22.69 -26.22
N ASN A 338 -4.08 -22.63 -25.05
CA ASN A 338 -2.78 -23.26 -24.78
C ASN A 338 -2.74 -23.79 -23.34
N ILE A 339 -3.02 -25.09 -23.16
CA ILE A 339 -3.11 -25.68 -21.82
C ILE A 339 -1.73 -25.75 -21.14
N GLU A 340 -0.65 -25.98 -21.89
CA GLU A 340 0.72 -26.02 -21.33
C GLU A 340 1.12 -24.67 -20.72
N LYS A 341 0.89 -23.55 -21.45
CA LYS A 341 1.08 -22.20 -20.91
C LYS A 341 0.17 -21.93 -19.72
N ALA A 342 -1.08 -22.40 -19.77
CA ALA A 342 -1.99 -22.28 -18.64
C ALA A 342 -1.44 -22.98 -17.39
N CYS A 343 -0.91 -24.20 -17.53
CA CYS A 343 -0.26 -24.95 -16.46
C CYS A 343 0.90 -24.16 -15.84
N CYS A 344 1.81 -23.61 -16.65
CA CYS A 344 2.93 -22.80 -16.15
C CYS A 344 2.48 -21.60 -15.31
N TRP A 345 1.43 -20.90 -15.75
CA TRP A 345 0.88 -19.76 -14.99
C TRP A 345 0.10 -20.19 -13.75
N TYR A 346 -0.63 -21.32 -13.81
CA TYR A 346 -1.26 -21.90 -12.63
C TYR A 346 -0.21 -22.32 -11.59
N GLU A 347 0.93 -22.88 -11.99
CA GLU A 347 2.04 -23.21 -11.08
C GLU A 347 2.57 -21.98 -10.35
N LYS A 348 2.82 -20.88 -11.06
CA LYS A 348 3.23 -19.61 -10.43
C LYS A 348 2.20 -19.12 -9.40
N ALA A 349 0.92 -19.10 -9.75
CA ALA A 349 -0.15 -18.68 -8.85
C ALA A 349 -0.30 -19.62 -7.63
N ALA A 350 -0.19 -20.93 -7.86
CA ALA A 350 -0.36 -21.95 -6.83
C ALA A 350 0.77 -21.95 -5.79
N GLN A 351 2.01 -21.75 -6.24
CA GLN A 351 3.18 -21.58 -5.36
C GLN A 351 3.01 -20.40 -4.41
N GLN A 352 2.26 -19.38 -4.84
CA GLN A 352 2.03 -18.12 -4.12
C GLN A 352 0.75 -18.18 -3.27
N GLY A 353 0.20 -19.38 -3.07
CA GLY A 353 -0.92 -19.61 -2.17
C GLY A 353 -2.30 -19.38 -2.77
N ILE A 354 -2.42 -19.18 -4.09
CA ILE A 354 -3.74 -19.02 -4.72
C ILE A 354 -4.44 -20.39 -4.76
N ASN A 355 -5.38 -20.60 -3.83
CA ASN A 355 -6.11 -21.86 -3.67
C ASN A 355 -6.75 -22.35 -4.98
N ASP A 356 -7.35 -21.45 -5.78
CA ASP A 356 -7.98 -21.84 -7.05
C ASP A 356 -6.97 -22.40 -8.05
N ALA A 357 -5.76 -21.85 -8.08
CA ALA A 357 -4.68 -22.35 -8.93
C ALA A 357 -4.18 -23.73 -8.44
N GLN A 358 -4.06 -23.91 -7.13
CA GLN A 358 -3.67 -25.19 -6.53
C GLN A 358 -4.69 -26.30 -6.86
N TYR A 359 -6.00 -26.04 -6.70
CA TYR A 359 -7.03 -26.99 -7.13
C TYR A 359 -6.94 -27.28 -8.63
N LYS A 360 -6.69 -26.25 -9.44
CA LYS A 360 -6.62 -26.40 -10.89
C LYS A 360 -5.45 -27.30 -11.30
N LEU A 361 -4.28 -27.11 -10.71
CA LEU A 361 -3.12 -27.99 -10.94
C LEU A 361 -3.38 -29.40 -10.47
N GLY A 362 -4.00 -29.57 -9.30
CA GLY A 362 -4.40 -30.89 -8.82
C GLY A 362 -5.23 -31.65 -9.86
N PHE A 363 -6.21 -30.96 -10.47
CA PHE A 363 -7.03 -31.51 -11.54
C PHE A 363 -6.24 -31.78 -12.84
N LEU A 364 -5.37 -30.87 -13.27
CA LEU A 364 -4.57 -31.01 -14.49
C LEU A 364 -3.62 -32.21 -14.40
N TYR A 365 -2.91 -32.35 -13.28
CA TYR A 365 -2.05 -33.50 -12.99
C TYR A 365 -2.83 -34.82 -12.84
N LYS A 366 -4.04 -34.79 -12.25
CA LYS A 366 -4.92 -35.97 -12.16
C LYS A 366 -5.35 -36.48 -13.54
N THR A 367 -5.64 -35.56 -14.45
CA THR A 367 -6.21 -35.87 -15.77
C THR A 367 -5.18 -36.00 -16.88
N GLY A 368 -3.96 -35.51 -16.68
CA GLY A 368 -2.91 -35.46 -17.70
C GLY A 368 -3.22 -34.45 -18.82
N LYS A 369 -4.00 -33.40 -18.53
CA LYS A 369 -4.36 -32.38 -19.53
C LYS A 369 -3.30 -31.27 -19.54
N GLY A 370 -2.50 -31.22 -20.61
CA GLY A 370 -1.45 -30.21 -20.81
C GLY A 370 -0.26 -30.33 -19.85
N VAL A 371 -0.19 -31.44 -19.10
CA VAL A 371 0.95 -31.91 -18.30
C VAL A 371 0.93 -33.44 -18.31
N GLU A 372 2.06 -34.06 -18.04
CA GLU A 372 2.10 -35.50 -17.78
C GLU A 372 1.23 -35.83 -16.56
N LYS A 373 0.48 -36.94 -16.65
CA LYS A 373 -0.39 -37.38 -15.57
C LYS A 373 0.47 -37.80 -14.37
N ASP A 374 0.26 -37.14 -13.25
CA ASP A 374 1.03 -37.34 -12.01
C ASP A 374 0.07 -37.32 -10.81
N LEU A 375 -0.23 -38.49 -10.27
CA LEU A 375 -1.17 -38.61 -9.16
C LEU A 375 -0.60 -38.06 -7.85
N GLU A 376 0.72 -38.12 -7.67
CA GLU A 376 1.38 -37.63 -6.46
C GLU A 376 1.36 -36.10 -6.41
N LYS A 377 1.74 -35.43 -7.52
CA LYS A 377 1.59 -33.97 -7.64
C LYS A 377 0.14 -33.52 -7.57
N SER A 378 -0.79 -34.32 -8.11
CA SER A 378 -2.21 -34.06 -7.97
C SER A 378 -2.62 -34.00 -6.49
N ILE A 379 -2.25 -35.02 -5.72
CA ILE A 379 -2.53 -35.10 -4.27
C ILE A 379 -1.86 -33.93 -3.53
N TYR A 380 -0.59 -33.66 -3.83
CA TYR A 380 0.17 -32.56 -3.23
C TYR A 380 -0.55 -31.21 -3.38
N TRP A 381 -0.94 -30.84 -4.59
CA TRP A 381 -1.61 -29.56 -4.84
C TRP A 381 -3.00 -29.49 -4.22
N PHE A 382 -3.72 -30.61 -4.20
CA PHE A 382 -5.00 -30.70 -3.53
C PHE A 382 -4.91 -30.53 -2.01
N GLN A 383 -3.91 -31.12 -1.36
CA GLN A 383 -3.68 -30.97 0.08
C GLN A 383 -3.27 -29.53 0.43
N ARG A 384 -2.42 -28.89 -0.39
CA ARG A 384 -2.06 -27.48 -0.18
C ARG A 384 -3.27 -26.55 -0.27
N ALA A 385 -4.18 -26.82 -1.20
CA ALA A 385 -5.42 -26.05 -1.34
C ALA A 385 -6.36 -26.20 -0.15
N GLU A 386 -6.30 -27.33 0.56
CA GLU A 386 -7.12 -27.64 1.74
C GLU A 386 -6.55 -27.04 3.04
N ASN A 387 -5.22 -26.87 3.11
CA ASN A 387 -4.56 -26.20 4.24
C ASN A 387 -4.68 -24.66 4.17
N GLY A 388 -5.15 -24.10 3.05
CA GLY A 388 -5.55 -22.71 2.97
C GLY A 388 -6.82 -22.46 3.78
N VAL A 389 -6.93 -21.30 4.43
CA VAL A 389 -8.17 -20.89 5.14
C VAL A 389 -9.26 -20.68 4.09
N LEU A 390 -10.06 -21.73 3.84
CA LEU A 390 -11.27 -21.67 3.05
C LEU A 390 -12.45 -21.73 4.01
N SER A 391 -13.45 -20.87 3.76
CA SER A 391 -14.72 -21.07 4.41
C SER A 391 -15.32 -22.39 3.93
N ALA A 392 -16.22 -22.89 4.74
CA ALA A 392 -16.74 -24.22 4.58
C ALA A 392 -17.55 -24.33 3.25
N SER A 393 -18.36 -23.33 2.91
CA SER A 393 -19.08 -23.23 1.64
C SER A 393 -18.14 -23.20 0.42
N GLU A 394 -17.08 -22.39 0.47
CA GLU A 394 -16.10 -22.27 -0.62
C GLU A 394 -15.40 -23.61 -0.88
N TRP A 395 -15.13 -24.39 0.17
CA TRP A 395 -14.55 -25.73 0.01
C TRP A 395 -15.48 -26.66 -0.76
N ILE A 396 -16.79 -26.69 -0.45
CA ILE A 396 -17.76 -27.54 -1.16
C ILE A 396 -17.88 -27.12 -2.63
N GLU A 397 -18.03 -25.82 -2.89
CA GLU A 397 -18.14 -25.30 -4.26
C GLU A 397 -16.92 -25.67 -5.10
N LYS A 398 -15.72 -25.54 -4.55
CA LYS A 398 -14.47 -25.95 -5.22
C LYS A 398 -14.41 -27.45 -5.39
N ALA A 399 -14.80 -28.24 -4.39
CA ALA A 399 -14.82 -29.70 -4.49
C ALA A 399 -15.77 -30.20 -5.59
N LEU A 400 -16.91 -29.55 -5.78
CA LEU A 400 -17.83 -29.84 -6.89
C LEU A 400 -17.25 -29.38 -8.22
N LYS A 401 -16.77 -28.14 -8.31
CA LYS A 401 -16.19 -27.54 -9.53
C LYS A 401 -15.02 -28.35 -10.09
N TYR A 402 -14.18 -28.91 -9.21
CA TYR A 402 -13.00 -29.71 -9.59
C TYR A 402 -13.24 -31.22 -9.47
N GLU A 403 -14.50 -31.64 -9.42
CA GLU A 403 -14.92 -33.05 -9.40
C GLU A 403 -14.23 -33.92 -8.33
N LYS A 404 -13.87 -33.32 -7.18
CA LYS A 404 -13.41 -34.06 -6.00
C LYS A 404 -14.58 -34.79 -5.32
N VAL A 405 -15.77 -34.19 -5.34
CA VAL A 405 -17.02 -34.72 -4.78
C VAL A 405 -18.09 -34.67 -5.87
N LYS A 406 -18.94 -35.71 -5.97
CA LYS A 406 -20.12 -35.67 -6.86
C LYS A 406 -21.38 -35.39 -6.05
N PHE A 407 -22.31 -34.67 -6.67
CA PHE A 407 -23.70 -34.63 -6.20
C PHE A 407 -24.44 -35.79 -6.87
N ILE A 408 -25.09 -36.65 -6.07
CA ILE A 408 -25.86 -37.78 -6.58
C ILE A 408 -27.28 -37.64 -6.03
N SER A 409 -28.26 -37.52 -6.91
CA SER A 409 -29.67 -37.49 -6.49
C SER A 409 -30.06 -38.80 -5.82
N TYR A 410 -30.85 -38.73 -4.74
CA TYR A 410 -31.34 -39.93 -4.02
C TYR A 410 -32.02 -40.92 -4.96
N LYS A 411 -32.73 -40.40 -5.98
CA LYS A 411 -33.44 -41.21 -6.99
C LYS A 411 -32.49 -42.08 -7.84
N GLU A 412 -31.21 -41.73 -7.90
CA GLU A 412 -30.18 -42.50 -8.61
C GLU A 412 -29.56 -43.60 -7.75
N LEU A 413 -29.96 -43.75 -6.49
CA LEU A 413 -29.42 -44.75 -5.57
C LEU A 413 -30.34 -45.98 -5.48
N LYS A 414 -29.75 -47.17 -5.56
CA LYS A 414 -30.39 -48.48 -5.37
C LYS A 414 -29.79 -49.17 -4.16
N LYS A 415 -30.55 -50.07 -3.51
CA LYS A 415 -30.10 -50.86 -2.34
C LYS A 415 -29.41 -49.98 -1.27
N VAL A 416 -30.11 -48.93 -0.82
CA VAL A 416 -29.59 -48.01 0.20
C VAL A 416 -29.66 -48.70 1.57
N GLU A 417 -28.52 -49.12 2.07
CA GLU A 417 -28.32 -49.80 3.35
C GLU A 417 -27.74 -48.80 4.37
N PRO A 418 -28.43 -48.53 5.49
CA PRO A 418 -27.88 -47.67 6.53
C PRO A 418 -26.68 -48.31 7.23
N LEU A 419 -25.63 -47.52 7.46
CA LEU A 419 -24.43 -47.95 8.18
C LEU A 419 -24.35 -47.32 9.58
N GLN A 420 -24.55 -46.01 9.67
CA GLN A 420 -24.44 -45.26 10.91
C GLN A 420 -25.34 -44.02 10.87
N ALA A 421 -25.77 -43.53 12.03
CA ALA A 421 -26.50 -42.29 12.16
C ALA A 421 -25.86 -41.44 13.27
N GLY A 422 -25.81 -40.12 13.06
CA GLY A 422 -25.33 -39.15 14.03
C GLY A 422 -26.21 -37.90 14.02
N GLY A 423 -25.88 -36.91 14.85
CA GLY A 423 -26.68 -35.69 15.02
C GLY A 423 -26.92 -34.89 13.72
N PHE A 424 -26.09 -35.10 12.69
CA PHE A 424 -26.12 -34.35 11.43
C PHE A 424 -26.59 -35.16 10.21
N GLY A 425 -27.01 -36.42 10.40
CA GLY A 425 -27.57 -37.23 9.32
C GLY A 425 -27.25 -38.71 9.39
N LYS A 426 -27.60 -39.42 8.31
CA LYS A 426 -27.47 -40.87 8.18
C LYS A 426 -26.46 -41.23 7.10
N ILE A 427 -25.44 -42.00 7.43
CA ILE A 427 -24.51 -42.61 6.49
C ILE A 427 -25.10 -43.94 6.02
N SER A 428 -25.09 -44.15 4.71
CA SER A 428 -25.60 -45.34 4.05
C SER A 428 -24.62 -45.83 2.99
N LYS A 429 -24.56 -47.14 2.79
CA LYS A 429 -24.02 -47.76 1.58
C LYS A 429 -25.14 -47.82 0.55
N ALA A 430 -24.85 -47.57 -0.72
CA ALA A 430 -25.82 -47.69 -1.80
C ALA A 430 -25.13 -48.16 -3.09
N ILE A 431 -25.91 -48.56 -4.08
CA ILE A 431 -25.46 -48.79 -5.46
C ILE A 431 -25.90 -47.60 -6.30
N TRP A 432 -24.96 -46.93 -6.95
CA TRP A 432 -25.31 -45.86 -7.89
C TRP A 432 -25.83 -46.47 -9.19
N ALA A 433 -27.11 -46.26 -9.49
CA ALA A 433 -27.82 -46.89 -10.60
C ALA A 433 -27.17 -46.65 -11.98
N LYS A 434 -26.53 -45.49 -12.17
CA LYS A 434 -25.88 -45.14 -13.44
C LYS A 434 -24.60 -45.94 -13.72
N THR A 435 -23.84 -46.26 -12.68
CA THR A 435 -22.53 -46.92 -12.83
C THR A 435 -22.48 -48.32 -12.25
N ASN A 436 -23.57 -48.77 -11.63
CA ASN A 436 -23.69 -50.04 -10.91
C ASN A 436 -22.57 -50.30 -9.87
N ASN A 437 -22.02 -49.23 -9.29
CA ASN A 437 -20.93 -49.30 -8.31
C ASN A 437 -21.45 -49.02 -6.91
N TYR A 438 -20.81 -49.63 -5.90
CA TYR A 438 -21.05 -49.27 -4.51
C TYR A 438 -20.53 -47.85 -4.21
N VAL A 439 -21.36 -47.09 -3.51
CA VAL A 439 -21.06 -45.74 -3.00
C VAL A 439 -21.43 -45.66 -1.53
N ILE A 440 -20.70 -44.84 -0.78
CA ILE A 440 -21.14 -44.39 0.55
C ILE A 440 -21.78 -43.01 0.38
N CYS A 441 -23.02 -42.87 0.85
CA CYS A 441 -23.79 -41.64 0.77
C CYS A 441 -24.19 -41.17 2.18
N LYS A 442 -24.28 -39.85 2.36
CA LYS A 442 -24.74 -39.24 3.61
C LYS A 442 -26.01 -38.44 3.35
N LYS A 443 -27.10 -38.82 4.01
CA LYS A 443 -28.38 -38.11 4.01
C LYS A 443 -28.39 -37.11 5.16
N LEU A 444 -28.57 -35.83 4.84
CA LEU A 444 -28.74 -34.77 5.82
C LEU A 444 -30.19 -34.75 6.34
N THR A 445 -30.36 -34.47 7.63
CA THR A 445 -31.66 -34.28 8.29
C THR A 445 -31.73 -32.85 8.84
N ASN A 446 -32.91 -32.22 8.83
CA ASN A 446 -33.16 -30.82 9.25
C ASN A 446 -32.46 -29.74 8.39
N THR A 447 -32.69 -29.73 7.07
CA THR A 447 -32.06 -28.80 6.12
C THR A 447 -32.74 -27.43 5.99
N THR A 448 -33.80 -27.14 6.75
CA THR A 448 -34.64 -25.94 6.54
C THR A 448 -34.05 -24.64 7.13
N CYS A 449 -33.05 -24.72 8.02
CA CYS A 449 -32.45 -23.54 8.68
C CYS A 449 -30.94 -23.73 8.88
N ILE A 450 -30.13 -23.73 7.82
CA ILE A 450 -28.67 -23.89 7.94
C ILE A 450 -28.05 -22.56 8.42
N LYS A 451 -27.79 -22.44 9.73
CA LYS A 451 -26.89 -21.43 10.29
C LYS A 451 -25.42 -21.86 10.05
N ASN A 452 -24.51 -20.89 9.94
CA ASN A 452 -23.09 -21.09 9.61
C ASN A 452 -22.40 -22.20 10.45
N ASP A 453 -22.72 -22.31 11.74
CA ASP A 453 -22.14 -23.31 12.65
C ASP A 453 -22.42 -24.78 12.22
N LEU A 454 -23.56 -25.02 11.54
CA LEU A 454 -23.96 -26.35 11.06
C LEU A 454 -23.17 -26.76 9.81
N LEU A 455 -22.85 -25.78 8.96
CA LEU A 455 -22.03 -25.97 7.77
C LEU A 455 -20.58 -26.28 8.16
N ASP A 456 -20.08 -25.61 9.20
CA ASP A 456 -18.75 -25.87 9.76
C ASP A 456 -18.64 -27.26 10.38
N ALA A 457 -19.65 -27.71 11.14
CA ALA A 457 -19.73 -29.07 11.69
C ALA A 457 -19.84 -30.14 10.59
N PHE A 458 -20.66 -29.89 9.57
CA PHE A 458 -20.79 -30.78 8.40
C PHE A 458 -19.47 -30.94 7.64
N ILE A 459 -18.70 -29.87 7.53
CA ILE A 459 -17.42 -29.86 6.81
C ILE A 459 -16.30 -30.46 7.63
N HIS A 460 -16.32 -30.27 8.95
CA HIS A 460 -15.47 -31.04 9.85
C HIS A 460 -15.65 -32.55 9.64
N GLU A 461 -16.89 -33.02 9.53
CA GLU A 461 -17.20 -34.44 9.33
C GLU A 461 -16.84 -34.93 7.91
N LEU A 462 -17.06 -34.12 6.86
CA LEU A 462 -16.58 -34.43 5.50
C LEU A 462 -15.06 -34.52 5.43
N LYS A 463 -14.33 -33.60 6.08
CA LYS A 463 -12.86 -33.61 6.17
C LYS A 463 -12.37 -34.90 6.84
N MET A 464 -12.99 -35.32 7.94
CA MET A 464 -12.67 -36.60 8.60
C MET A 464 -12.80 -37.80 7.66
N HIS A 465 -13.85 -37.84 6.83
CA HIS A 465 -14.06 -38.94 5.87
C HIS A 465 -13.17 -38.86 4.62
N LEU A 466 -12.73 -37.66 4.20
CA LEU A 466 -11.74 -37.47 3.12
C LEU A 466 -10.33 -37.89 3.53
N HIS A 467 -9.95 -37.66 4.79
CA HIS A 467 -8.66 -38.10 5.32
C HIS A 467 -8.52 -39.62 5.45
N LEU A 468 -9.62 -40.37 5.36
CA LEU A 468 -9.61 -41.78 5.68
C LEU A 468 -9.09 -42.72 4.58
N ASN A 469 -8.86 -42.33 3.31
CA ASN A 469 -8.19 -43.25 2.34
C ASN A 469 -7.52 -42.64 1.10
N TYR A 470 -6.21 -42.91 0.97
CA TYR A 470 -5.57 -43.42 -0.25
C TYR A 470 -4.95 -44.78 0.10
N SER A 471 -5.71 -45.85 -0.13
CA SER A 471 -5.28 -47.25 -0.05
C SER A 471 -6.16 -48.06 -0.97
N ASP A 472 -5.55 -49.00 -1.71
CA ASP A 472 -6.15 -49.79 -2.79
C ASP A 472 -7.28 -50.75 -2.33
N ARG A 473 -7.74 -50.65 -1.08
CA ARG A 473 -8.73 -51.54 -0.47
C ARG A 473 -9.96 -50.85 0.14
N ILE A 474 -10.19 -49.55 -0.12
CA ILE A 474 -11.40 -48.88 0.40
C ILE A 474 -12.29 -48.28 -0.72
N ILE A 475 -13.59 -48.48 -0.50
CA ILE A 475 -14.74 -48.14 -1.35
C ILE A 475 -14.78 -46.63 -1.62
N ARG A 476 -14.99 -46.29 -2.90
CA ARG A 476 -15.16 -44.92 -3.41
C ARG A 476 -16.34 -44.21 -2.74
N CYS A 477 -16.07 -43.18 -1.93
CA CYS A 477 -17.00 -42.04 -1.81
C CYS A 477 -16.95 -41.28 -3.16
N PHE A 478 -17.95 -40.51 -3.62
CA PHE A 478 -18.42 -39.27 -3.03
C PHE A 478 -19.72 -38.87 -3.72
N GLY A 479 -20.85 -39.00 -3.01
CA GLY A 479 -22.18 -38.58 -3.46
C GLY A 479 -22.91 -37.85 -2.34
N ILE A 480 -23.15 -36.55 -2.47
CA ILE A 480 -24.08 -35.82 -1.60
C ILE A 480 -25.46 -35.84 -2.28
N SER A 481 -26.51 -36.22 -1.54
CA SER A 481 -27.89 -36.21 -2.00
C SER A 481 -28.71 -35.26 -1.13
N LEU A 482 -29.33 -34.26 -1.73
CA LEU A 482 -30.41 -33.49 -1.10
C LEU A 482 -31.75 -34.12 -1.51
N GLY A 483 -32.62 -34.39 -0.55
CA GLY A 483 -33.96 -34.90 -0.80
C GLY A 483 -34.96 -33.77 -1.12
N ASN A 484 -36.13 -34.16 -1.62
CA ASN A 484 -37.38 -33.45 -1.33
C ASN A 484 -37.88 -33.87 0.05
#